data_AF-F6LP01-F1
#
_entry.id   AF-F6LP01-F1
#
_cell.length_a   1.000
_cell.length_b   1.000
_cell.length_c   1.000
_cell.angle_alpha   90.00
_cell.angle_beta   90.00
_cell.angle_gamma   90.00
#
_symmetry.space_group_name_H-M   'P 1'
#
loop_
_entity.id
_entity.type
_entity.pdbx_description
1 polymer ?
#
loop_
_entity_poly.entity_id
_entity_poly.type
_entity_poly.pdbx_seq_one_letter_code
_entity_poly.pdbx_strand_id
1 'polypeptide(L)'
;TDYSWFSDKRSCRQISRNVSNNGSNENFRLFGIDEGKRCYNLPTVKNEVYLIRGIFPFGELSNSSFYVTIGVTQLGSVISSRLQGFGIEGVFRATKNYIDFCLVKEKVNPYISQLELRPLPKEYIHGLPTSVLKLISRNNLKGEGDGIRYPVDKSDRIWKGTSNPSYALPLSSNAINFDPKTNMTPPLQVLQTALTHPKKLEFIHNDLETDVYEYRVFLYFLELNSSLKAGQRVFDIHVNSKAKEKRFDILAKGSNYRYTVLNFSATGSFNLTLVKASGSKNGPLLNAYEILQVRPWIEETNQTDLEVIQNLRKELLLPNKDNKVIESWSGDPCTIFPWQGIACDNSSVITELDLSSSNLKGTIPSGVTEMINLKILNLSHNSFNGYIPSFPMPSLIS
;
A
#
# COMPACT_ATOMS: atom_id res chain seq x y z
N THR A 1 -8.26 -9.28 16.16
CA THR A 1 -9.37 -9.75 15.32
C THR A 1 -10.04 -8.54 14.70
N ASP A 2 -10.69 -8.67 13.55
CA ASP A 2 -11.28 -7.54 12.81
C ASP A 2 -12.78 -7.33 13.10
N TYR A 3 -13.29 -7.91 14.19
CA TYR A 3 -14.71 -7.90 14.55
C TYR A 3 -15.28 -6.51 14.87
N SER A 4 -14.43 -5.51 15.13
CA SER A 4 -14.85 -4.12 15.26
C SER A 4 -15.33 -3.52 13.93
N TRP A 5 -14.81 -4.02 12.80
CA TRP A 5 -15.26 -3.62 11.46
C TRP A 5 -16.32 -4.55 10.91
N PHE A 6 -16.14 -5.87 11.10
CA PHE A 6 -17.02 -6.90 10.53
C PHE A 6 -17.39 -7.95 11.58
N SER A 7 -18.56 -7.78 12.20
CA SER A 7 -19.04 -8.61 13.30
C SER A 7 -19.46 -10.02 12.89
N ASP A 8 -19.90 -10.22 11.63
CA ASP A 8 -20.34 -11.53 11.15
C ASP A 8 -19.18 -12.52 11.04
N LYS A 9 -19.18 -13.53 11.90
CA LYS A 9 -18.14 -14.57 11.94
C LYS A 9 -18.26 -15.59 10.81
N ARG A 10 -19.42 -15.70 10.15
CA ARG A 10 -19.66 -16.70 9.09
C ARG A 10 -18.83 -16.46 7.83
N SER A 11 -18.36 -15.22 7.64
CA SER A 11 -17.43 -14.87 6.56
C SER A 11 -15.98 -15.27 6.85
N CYS A 12 -15.62 -15.62 8.09
CA CYS A 12 -14.33 -16.18 8.42
C CYS A 12 -14.27 -17.65 8.02
N ARG A 13 -13.26 -18.00 7.22
CA ARG A 13 -13.00 -19.34 6.69
C ARG A 13 -11.56 -19.74 6.96
N GLN A 14 -11.30 -21.03 6.84
CA GLN A 14 -9.98 -21.62 7.04
C GLN A 14 -9.56 -22.32 5.77
N ILE A 15 -8.33 -22.07 5.28
CA ILE A 15 -7.72 -22.88 4.21
C ILE A 15 -6.87 -23.96 4.87
N SER A 16 -7.20 -25.22 4.57
CA SER A 16 -6.33 -26.36 4.87
C SER A 16 -5.27 -26.46 3.77
N ARG A 17 -4.00 -26.15 4.07
CA ARG A 17 -2.90 -26.43 3.13
C ARG A 17 -2.67 -27.95 3.10
N ASN A 18 -2.91 -28.60 1.96
CA ASN A 18 -2.59 -30.01 1.81
C ASN A 18 -1.06 -30.23 1.85
N VAL A 19 -0.61 -30.83 2.95
CA VAL A 19 0.57 -31.71 3.15
C VAL A 19 1.71 -31.56 2.12
N SER A 20 2.58 -30.57 2.31
CA SER A 20 3.98 -30.62 1.78
C SER A 20 4.88 -29.53 2.35
N ASN A 21 4.33 -28.43 2.87
CA ASN A 21 5.06 -27.44 3.66
C ASN A 21 4.37 -27.32 5.02
N ASN A 22 5.14 -27.29 6.12
CA ASN A 22 4.72 -27.09 7.51
C ASN A 22 3.94 -25.76 7.72
N GLY A 23 2.79 -25.60 7.08
CA GLY A 23 1.96 -24.41 7.12
C GLY A 23 0.83 -24.59 8.13
N SER A 24 0.80 -23.72 9.14
CA SER A 24 -0.38 -23.51 9.97
C SER A 24 -1.62 -23.26 9.11
N ASN A 25 -2.78 -23.74 9.55
CA ASN A 25 -4.07 -23.34 9.02
C ASN A 25 -4.17 -21.80 8.98
N GLU A 26 -4.36 -21.23 7.78
CA GLU A 26 -4.50 -19.78 7.62
C GLU A 26 -5.99 -19.41 7.62
N ASN A 27 -6.37 -18.58 8.58
CA ASN A 27 -7.71 -18.00 8.65
C ASN A 27 -7.78 -16.77 7.75
N PHE A 28 -8.89 -16.63 7.05
CA PHE A 28 -9.16 -15.48 6.20
C PHE A 28 -10.64 -15.12 6.23
N ARG A 29 -10.95 -13.88 5.93
CA ARG A 29 -12.32 -13.41 5.74
C ARG A 29 -12.63 -13.33 4.26
N LEU A 30 -13.77 -13.89 3.85
CA LEU A 30 -14.31 -13.79 2.50
C LEU A 30 -15.51 -12.84 2.50
N PHE A 31 -15.46 -11.82 1.65
CA PHE A 31 -16.55 -10.87 1.46
C PHE A 31 -17.41 -11.30 0.28
N GLY A 32 -18.48 -12.04 0.56
CA GLY A 32 -19.51 -12.40 -0.41
C GLY A 32 -20.39 -11.21 -0.75
N ILE A 33 -19.91 -10.33 -1.63
CA ILE A 33 -20.62 -9.12 -2.06
C ILE A 33 -20.93 -9.22 -3.56
N ASP A 34 -22.04 -8.65 -4.00
CA ASP A 34 -22.45 -8.69 -5.41
C ASP A 34 -21.68 -7.65 -6.24
N GLU A 35 -21.46 -6.46 -5.68
CA GLU A 35 -20.68 -5.38 -6.27
C GLU A 35 -20.10 -4.44 -5.19
N GLY A 36 -19.26 -3.49 -5.62
CA GLY A 36 -18.72 -2.44 -4.76
C GLY A 36 -17.50 -2.88 -3.94
N LYS A 37 -17.42 -2.40 -2.69
CA LYS A 37 -16.20 -2.49 -1.88
C LYS A 37 -16.47 -2.79 -0.40
N ARG A 38 -15.43 -3.29 0.27
CA ARG A 38 -15.38 -3.48 1.72
C ARG A 38 -14.10 -2.88 2.26
N CYS A 39 -14.25 -1.92 3.17
CA CYS A 39 -13.15 -1.10 3.66
C CYS A 39 -12.93 -1.29 5.14
N TYR A 40 -11.66 -1.42 5.50
CA TYR A 40 -11.19 -1.27 6.88
C TYR A 40 -10.84 0.19 7.12
N ASN A 41 -11.31 0.74 8.22
CA ASN A 41 -11.00 2.11 8.64
C ASN A 41 -9.96 2.06 9.76
N LEU A 42 -8.71 2.41 9.46
CA LEU A 42 -7.61 2.32 10.43
C LEU A 42 -7.22 3.70 10.96
N PRO A 43 -6.99 3.85 12.29
CA PRO A 43 -6.62 5.12 12.87
C PRO A 43 -5.21 5.53 12.42
N THR A 44 -5.03 6.81 12.11
CA THR A 44 -3.76 7.42 11.71
C THR A 44 -3.57 8.77 12.41
N VAL A 45 -2.34 9.26 12.42
CA VAL A 45 -2.03 10.63 12.82
C VAL A 45 -1.73 11.45 11.56
N LYS A 46 -2.46 12.55 11.37
CA LYS A 46 -2.31 13.43 10.21
C LYS A 46 -0.84 13.85 10.04
N ASN A 47 -0.36 13.85 8.79
CA ASN A 47 1.01 14.14 8.38
C ASN A 47 2.09 13.11 8.76
N GLU A 48 1.75 12.06 9.51
CA GLU A 48 2.64 10.93 9.72
C GLU A 48 2.62 9.97 8.52
N VAL A 49 3.69 9.20 8.38
CA VAL A 49 3.91 8.30 7.25
C VAL A 49 3.74 6.87 7.72
N TYR A 50 2.98 6.11 6.97
CA TYR A 50 2.68 4.73 7.29
C TYR A 50 2.96 3.85 6.09
N LEU A 51 3.43 2.64 6.36
CA LEU A 51 3.19 1.51 5.46
C LEU A 51 1.88 0.83 5.89
N ILE A 52 1.10 0.39 4.91
CA ILE A 52 -0.08 -0.45 5.10
C ILE A 52 0.03 -1.66 4.18
N ARG A 53 -0.29 -2.84 4.71
CA ARG A 53 -0.10 -4.12 4.04
C ARG A 53 -1.28 -5.04 4.27
N GLY A 54 -1.93 -5.44 3.19
CA GLY A 54 -2.90 -6.53 3.21
C GLY A 54 -2.24 -7.83 2.80
N ILE A 55 -2.51 -8.92 3.52
CA ILE A 55 -1.99 -10.27 3.28
C ILE A 55 -3.12 -11.16 2.79
N PHE A 56 -2.87 -11.83 1.67
CA PHE A 56 -3.86 -12.56 0.91
C PHE A 56 -3.40 -14.02 0.76
N PRO A 57 -4.10 -14.98 1.37
CA PRO A 57 -3.73 -16.38 1.25
C PRO A 57 -3.99 -16.87 -0.17
N PHE A 58 -3.19 -17.84 -0.60
CA PHE A 58 -3.42 -18.55 -1.85
C PHE A 58 -4.69 -19.41 -1.72
N GLY A 59 -5.56 -19.35 -2.71
CA GLY A 59 -6.72 -20.24 -2.83
C GLY A 59 -6.76 -20.86 -4.22
N GLU A 60 -7.31 -22.07 -4.33
CA GLU A 60 -7.63 -22.75 -5.60
C GLU A 60 -8.79 -22.08 -6.35
N LEU A 61 -8.72 -20.77 -6.51
CA LEU A 61 -9.72 -20.00 -7.23
C LEU A 61 -9.07 -19.56 -8.53
N SER A 62 -9.85 -19.64 -9.61
CA SER A 62 -9.53 -19.31 -10.99
C SER A 62 -8.68 -18.03 -11.16
N ASN A 63 -8.11 -17.81 -12.36
CA ASN A 63 -7.33 -16.62 -12.80
C ASN A 63 -8.10 -15.26 -12.71
N SER A 64 -8.95 -15.09 -11.72
CA SER A 64 -9.78 -13.93 -11.46
C SER A 64 -9.14 -13.07 -10.37
N SER A 65 -9.49 -11.78 -10.36
CA SER A 65 -8.91 -10.77 -9.48
C SER A 65 -9.96 -9.92 -8.76
N PHE A 66 -9.48 -9.23 -7.74
CA PHE A 66 -10.10 -8.07 -7.12
C PHE A 66 -9.01 -7.03 -6.82
N TYR A 67 -9.37 -5.78 -6.57
CA TYR A 67 -8.41 -4.69 -6.36
C TYR A 67 -8.33 -4.27 -4.90
N VAL A 68 -7.21 -3.64 -4.57
CA VAL A 68 -6.94 -3.09 -3.26
C VAL A 68 -6.59 -1.61 -3.40
N THR A 69 -7.10 -0.79 -2.49
CA THR A 69 -6.93 0.67 -2.50
C THR A 69 -6.51 1.18 -1.12
N ILE A 70 -5.80 2.31 -1.11
CA ILE A 70 -5.52 3.13 0.06
C ILE A 70 -6.28 4.45 -0.15
N GLY A 71 -7.21 4.77 0.75
CA GLY A 71 -8.27 5.73 0.46
C GLY A 71 -9.02 5.26 -0.78
N VAL A 72 -8.99 6.06 -1.83
CA VAL A 72 -9.57 5.73 -3.15
C VAL A 72 -8.50 5.49 -4.21
N THR A 73 -7.21 5.50 -3.83
CA THR A 73 -6.10 5.29 -4.75
C THR A 73 -5.79 3.80 -4.90
N GLN A 74 -5.91 3.26 -6.12
CA GLN A 74 -5.63 1.85 -6.40
C GLN A 74 -4.15 1.51 -6.22
N LEU A 75 -3.89 0.46 -5.44
CA LEU A 75 -2.55 -0.05 -5.13
C LEU A 75 -2.18 -1.25 -6.01
N GLY A 76 -3.14 -2.13 -6.32
CA GLY A 76 -2.90 -3.28 -7.19
C GLY A 76 -4.02 -4.32 -7.15
N SER A 77 -3.91 -5.34 -7.99
CA SER A 77 -4.82 -6.47 -8.05
C SER A 77 -4.27 -7.66 -7.27
N VAL A 78 -5.16 -8.34 -6.53
CA VAL A 78 -4.88 -9.66 -5.96
C VAL A 78 -5.28 -10.70 -7.00
N ILE A 79 -4.33 -11.56 -7.38
CA ILE A 79 -4.52 -12.61 -8.40
C ILE A 79 -4.26 -13.96 -7.75
N SER A 80 -5.30 -14.81 -7.69
CA SER A 80 -5.27 -16.09 -6.98
C SER A 80 -4.18 -17.07 -7.46
N SER A 81 -3.72 -16.96 -8.71
CA SER A 81 -2.80 -17.92 -9.34
C SER A 81 -1.30 -17.61 -9.19
N ARG A 82 -0.91 -16.43 -8.68
CA ARG A 82 0.52 -16.10 -8.54
C ARG A 82 1.06 -16.56 -7.19
N LEU A 83 1.95 -17.55 -7.22
CA LEU A 83 2.69 -18.13 -6.07
C LEU A 83 3.67 -17.15 -5.38
N GLN A 84 3.71 -15.87 -5.74
CA GLN A 84 4.73 -14.93 -5.25
C GLN A 84 4.13 -13.73 -4.51
N GLY A 85 4.52 -13.60 -3.25
CA GLY A 85 4.40 -12.37 -2.47
C GLY A 85 3.09 -12.25 -1.69
N PHE A 86 3.08 -12.77 -0.46
CA PHE A 86 1.94 -12.86 0.45
C PHE A 86 1.18 -11.55 0.78
N GLY A 87 1.49 -10.40 0.20
CA GLY A 87 0.72 -9.19 0.46
C GLY A 87 0.97 -8.05 -0.51
N ILE A 88 -0.03 -7.17 -0.62
CA ILE A 88 0.07 -5.90 -1.31
C ILE A 88 0.38 -4.85 -0.25
N GLU A 89 1.49 -4.12 -0.42
CA GLU A 89 1.98 -3.10 0.50
C GLU A 89 2.04 -1.74 -0.19
N GLY A 90 1.61 -0.72 0.52
CA GLY A 90 1.69 0.67 0.10
C GLY A 90 2.20 1.57 1.22
N VAL A 91 2.80 2.69 0.85
CA VAL A 91 3.25 3.75 1.76
C VAL A 91 2.51 5.03 1.43
N PHE A 92 2.04 5.75 2.45
CA PHE A 92 1.34 7.00 2.26
C PHE A 92 1.59 7.97 3.42
N ARG A 93 1.39 9.27 3.14
CA ARG A 93 1.22 10.29 4.19
C ARG A 93 -0.24 10.34 4.59
N ALA A 94 -0.54 10.20 5.87
CA ALA A 94 -1.91 10.36 6.35
C ALA A 94 -2.41 11.80 6.14
N THR A 95 -3.52 11.95 5.43
CA THR A 95 -4.19 13.24 5.19
C THR A 95 -5.25 13.56 6.25
N LYS A 96 -5.79 12.50 6.88
CA LYS A 96 -6.83 12.51 7.92
C LYS A 96 -6.32 11.79 9.18
N ASN A 97 -7.17 11.67 10.20
CA ASN A 97 -6.93 10.87 11.41
C ASN A 97 -7.34 9.39 11.26
N TYR A 98 -7.71 9.00 10.05
CA TYR A 98 -7.91 7.61 9.65
C TYR A 98 -7.40 7.42 8.22
N ILE A 99 -7.33 6.16 7.80
CA ILE A 99 -7.21 5.77 6.40
C ILE A 99 -8.14 4.60 6.11
N ASP A 100 -8.75 4.60 4.93
CA ASP A 100 -9.48 3.44 4.45
C ASP A 100 -8.55 2.52 3.65
N PHE A 101 -8.65 1.22 3.91
CA PHE A 101 -8.06 0.18 3.10
C PHE A 101 -9.18 -0.67 2.52
N CYS A 102 -9.47 -0.48 1.24
CA CYS A 102 -10.63 -1.13 0.62
C CYS A 102 -10.24 -2.28 -0.28
N LEU A 103 -11.02 -3.35 -0.15
CA LEU A 103 -11.07 -4.47 -1.08
C LEU A 103 -12.24 -4.20 -2.03
N VAL A 104 -11.93 -4.05 -3.31
CA VAL A 104 -12.91 -3.67 -4.34
C VAL A 104 -13.19 -4.89 -5.20
N LYS A 105 -14.44 -5.34 -5.21
CA LYS A 105 -14.86 -6.49 -6.01
C LYS A 105 -14.72 -6.17 -7.48
N GLU A 106 -14.19 -7.15 -8.20
CA GLU A 106 -14.19 -7.19 -9.64
C GLU A 106 -14.84 -8.50 -10.08
N LYS A 107 -14.05 -9.52 -10.47
CA LYS A 107 -14.59 -10.81 -10.93
C LYS A 107 -14.89 -11.77 -9.79
N VAL A 108 -14.13 -11.69 -8.70
CA VAL A 108 -14.26 -12.58 -7.55
C VAL A 108 -14.57 -11.82 -6.27
N ASN A 109 -15.12 -12.55 -5.31
CA ASN A 109 -15.35 -12.06 -3.96
C ASN A 109 -14.00 -11.74 -3.28
N PRO A 110 -13.82 -10.51 -2.77
CA PRO A 110 -12.58 -10.16 -2.10
C PRO A 110 -12.38 -10.95 -0.81
N TYR A 111 -11.13 -11.15 -0.45
CA TYR A 111 -10.76 -11.82 0.79
C TYR A 111 -9.50 -11.22 1.38
N ILE A 112 -9.26 -11.44 2.67
CA ILE A 112 -8.03 -10.99 3.37
C ILE A 112 -7.77 -11.87 4.58
N SER A 113 -6.50 -12.18 4.86
CA SER A 113 -6.10 -12.90 6.07
C SER A 113 -5.59 -11.95 7.15
N GLN A 114 -4.79 -10.97 6.76
CA GLN A 114 -4.20 -10.04 7.70
C GLN A 114 -4.09 -8.64 7.10
N LEU A 115 -4.25 -7.63 7.95
CA LEU A 115 -4.06 -6.22 7.62
C LEU A 115 -3.15 -5.59 8.66
N GLU A 116 -2.10 -4.93 8.21
CA GLU A 116 -1.08 -4.33 9.06
C GLU A 116 -0.90 -2.85 8.69
N LEU A 117 -0.83 -1.97 9.70
CA LEU A 117 -0.49 -0.55 9.56
C LEU A 117 0.68 -0.24 10.48
N ARG A 118 1.79 0.26 9.93
CA ARG A 118 3.02 0.51 10.68
C ARG A 118 3.58 1.90 10.37
N PRO A 119 4.06 2.65 11.38
CA PRO A 119 4.78 3.90 11.15
C PRO A 119 6.03 3.67 10.30
N LEU A 120 6.36 4.62 9.44
CA LEU A 120 7.50 4.58 8.54
C LEU A 120 8.21 5.95 8.56
N PRO A 121 9.54 6.01 8.32
CA PRO A 121 10.24 7.30 8.27
C PRO A 121 9.77 8.24 7.15
N LYS A 122 9.79 9.55 7.40
CA LYS A 122 9.25 10.59 6.49
C LYS A 122 10.03 10.70 5.18
N GLU A 123 11.25 10.20 5.15
CA GLU A 123 12.15 10.20 3.99
C GLU A 123 11.56 9.44 2.79
N TYR A 124 10.70 8.44 3.03
CA TYR A 124 10.07 7.65 1.96
C TYR A 124 9.31 8.51 0.95
N ILE A 125 8.62 9.54 1.44
CA ILE A 125 7.77 10.43 0.64
C ILE A 125 8.35 11.83 0.49
N HIS A 126 9.56 12.07 1.01
CA HIS A 126 10.19 13.38 0.95
C HIS A 126 10.38 13.84 -0.50
N GLY A 127 9.99 15.08 -0.81
CA GLY A 127 10.08 15.67 -2.14
C GLY A 127 9.12 15.09 -3.19
N LEU A 128 8.13 14.27 -2.79
CA LEU A 128 7.07 13.82 -3.69
C LEU A 128 5.81 14.69 -3.53
N PRO A 129 5.00 14.85 -4.59
CA PRO A 129 3.63 15.34 -4.45
C PRO A 129 2.81 14.36 -3.58
N THR A 130 1.58 14.73 -3.22
CA THR A 130 0.68 13.83 -2.51
C THR A 130 0.49 12.55 -3.33
N SER A 131 0.94 11.43 -2.79
CA SER A 131 1.08 10.17 -3.53
C SER A 131 0.99 8.96 -2.59
N VAL A 132 0.62 7.84 -3.17
CA VAL A 132 0.74 6.50 -2.58
C VAL A 132 1.90 5.79 -3.26
N LEU A 133 2.81 5.20 -2.49
CA LEU A 133 3.90 4.41 -3.03
C LEU A 133 3.55 2.93 -2.94
N LYS A 134 3.41 2.25 -4.08
CA LYS A 134 3.25 0.80 -4.13
C LYS A 134 4.61 0.13 -3.97
N LEU A 135 4.76 -0.80 -3.04
CA LEU A 135 5.95 -1.63 -2.98
C LEU A 135 5.95 -2.61 -4.16
N ILE A 136 7.00 -2.56 -4.97
CA ILE A 136 7.26 -3.56 -6.02
C ILE A 136 8.11 -4.69 -5.46
N SER A 137 9.21 -4.36 -4.79
CA SER A 137 10.05 -5.35 -4.13
C SER A 137 10.91 -4.73 -3.03
N ARG A 138 11.24 -5.57 -2.04
CA ARG A 138 12.16 -5.26 -0.95
C ARG A 138 13.15 -6.40 -0.80
N ASN A 139 14.40 -6.13 -1.16
CA ASN A 139 15.37 -7.15 -1.51
C ASN A 139 16.55 -7.11 -0.53
N ASN A 140 16.76 -8.21 0.18
CA ASN A 140 17.97 -8.48 0.96
C ASN A 140 18.90 -9.35 0.10
N LEU A 141 19.99 -8.78 -0.40
CA LEU A 141 20.86 -9.50 -1.32
C LEU A 141 21.69 -10.55 -0.57
N LYS A 142 21.57 -11.80 -1.03
CA LYS A 142 22.13 -13.00 -0.38
C LYS A 142 21.58 -13.27 1.04
N GLY A 143 20.51 -12.61 1.45
CA GLY A 143 19.78 -12.97 2.66
C GLY A 143 19.22 -14.40 2.58
N GLU A 144 19.26 -15.14 3.69
CA GLU A 144 18.71 -16.50 3.80
C GLU A 144 17.51 -16.53 4.75
N GLY A 145 16.66 -17.55 4.63
CA GLY A 145 15.49 -17.77 5.49
C GLY A 145 14.21 -17.02 5.10
N ASP A 146 13.25 -16.97 6.03
CA ASP A 146 11.86 -16.51 5.82
C ASP A 146 11.70 -14.97 5.71
N GLY A 147 12.81 -14.24 5.77
CA GLY A 147 12.89 -12.79 5.68
C GLY A 147 13.00 -12.07 7.03
N ILE A 148 13.66 -10.92 7.03
CA ILE A 148 13.90 -10.10 8.23
C ILE A 148 12.77 -9.07 8.37
N ARG A 149 12.11 -9.04 9.54
CA ARG A 149 11.04 -8.09 9.86
C ARG A 149 11.05 -7.73 11.36
N TYR A 150 9.95 -7.21 11.91
CA TYR A 150 9.83 -6.96 13.34
C TYR A 150 10.14 -8.23 14.18
N PRO A 151 10.83 -8.14 15.32
CA PRO A 151 11.28 -6.92 16.01
C PRO A 151 12.61 -6.34 15.53
N VAL A 152 13.29 -6.99 14.57
CA VAL A 152 14.60 -6.55 14.07
C VAL A 152 14.47 -5.27 13.26
N ASP A 153 13.52 -5.22 12.31
CA ASP A 153 13.11 -3.99 11.66
C ASP A 153 11.96 -3.34 12.44
N LYS A 154 12.24 -2.21 13.10
CA LYS A 154 11.26 -1.48 13.93
C LYS A 154 10.05 -0.97 13.14
N SER A 155 10.20 -0.76 11.83
CA SER A 155 9.08 -0.39 10.95
C SER A 155 8.33 -1.61 10.43
N ASP A 156 8.72 -2.83 10.82
CA ASP A 156 8.14 -4.11 10.36
C ASP A 156 8.10 -4.26 8.83
N ARG A 157 9.10 -3.68 8.15
CA ARG A 157 9.37 -3.96 6.74
C ARG A 157 9.83 -5.42 6.62
N ILE A 158 9.34 -6.12 5.59
CA ILE A 158 9.72 -7.53 5.34
C ILE A 158 10.80 -7.57 4.27
N TRP A 159 12.03 -7.85 4.68
CA TRP A 159 13.20 -7.98 3.82
C TRP A 159 13.40 -9.44 3.42
N LYS A 160 13.14 -9.77 2.15
CA LYS A 160 13.26 -11.14 1.66
C LYS A 160 14.58 -11.36 0.94
N GLY A 161 15.15 -12.55 1.14
CA GLY A 161 16.27 -13.03 0.32
C GLY A 161 15.84 -13.13 -1.14
N THR A 162 16.65 -12.59 -2.05
CA THR A 162 16.37 -12.63 -3.49
C THR A 162 17.38 -13.49 -4.24
N SER A 163 16.93 -14.10 -5.35
CA SER A 163 17.81 -14.80 -6.27
C SER A 163 18.87 -13.86 -6.84
N ASN A 164 20.09 -14.37 -6.93
CA ASN A 164 21.25 -13.58 -7.33
C ASN A 164 21.44 -13.65 -8.85
N PRO A 165 21.91 -12.58 -9.50
CA PRO A 165 22.51 -12.71 -10.83
C PRO A 165 23.65 -13.74 -10.74
N SER A 166 23.68 -14.74 -11.63
CA SER A 166 24.58 -15.90 -11.53
C SER A 166 26.07 -15.52 -11.54
N TYR A 167 26.41 -14.35 -12.07
CA TYR A 167 27.77 -13.83 -12.16
C TYR A 167 28.18 -12.95 -10.97
N ALA A 168 27.26 -12.62 -10.07
CA ALA A 168 27.57 -11.83 -8.88
C ALA A 168 28.23 -12.70 -7.81
N LEU A 169 29.25 -12.15 -7.15
CA LEU A 169 29.97 -12.80 -6.07
C LEU A 169 29.33 -12.45 -4.73
N PRO A 170 28.93 -13.44 -3.91
CA PRO A 170 28.40 -13.18 -2.58
C PRO A 170 29.50 -12.70 -1.63
N LEU A 171 29.14 -11.79 -0.73
CA LEU A 171 29.95 -11.38 0.42
C LEU A 171 29.10 -11.45 1.68
N SER A 172 29.72 -11.87 2.77
CA SER A 172 29.14 -11.82 4.11
C SER A 172 30.21 -11.47 5.14
N SER A 173 29.82 -10.82 6.23
CA SER A 173 30.72 -10.58 7.38
C SER A 173 29.96 -10.65 8.70
N ASN A 174 30.48 -11.44 9.63
CA ASN A 174 29.97 -11.54 11.00
C ASN A 174 30.63 -10.52 11.95
N ALA A 175 31.76 -9.94 11.57
CA ALA A 175 32.58 -9.06 12.40
C ALA A 175 32.60 -7.65 11.78
N ILE A 176 31.56 -6.87 12.05
CA ILE A 176 31.47 -5.48 11.57
C ILE A 176 31.62 -4.57 12.78
N ASN A 177 32.79 -3.91 12.89
CA ASN A 177 32.97 -2.79 13.81
C ASN A 177 32.13 -1.62 13.27
N PHE A 178 30.99 -1.38 13.90
CA PHE A 178 30.07 -0.31 13.52
C PHE A 178 30.18 0.85 14.51
N ASP A 179 30.07 2.09 14.02
CA ASP A 179 29.92 3.25 14.89
C ASP A 179 28.49 3.25 15.46
N PRO A 180 28.29 3.01 16.77
CA PRO A 180 26.96 2.94 17.37
C PRO A 180 26.17 4.25 17.25
N LYS A 181 26.79 5.37 16.85
CA LYS A 181 26.12 6.67 16.66
C LYS A 181 25.35 6.79 15.33
N THR A 182 25.60 5.91 14.36
CA THR A 182 24.91 5.97 13.06
C THR A 182 23.53 5.30 13.13
N ASN A 183 22.46 6.08 13.00
CA ASN A 183 21.09 5.58 12.82
C ASN A 183 20.97 4.88 11.45
N MET A 184 21.29 3.59 11.40
CA MET A 184 21.26 2.81 10.16
C MET A 184 19.87 2.26 9.87
N THR A 185 19.45 2.38 8.61
CA THR A 185 18.24 1.76 8.08
C THR A 185 18.52 1.23 6.68
N PRO A 186 18.26 -0.04 6.35
CA PRO A 186 17.66 -1.09 7.18
C PRO A 186 18.55 -1.59 8.33
N PRO A 187 18.02 -2.49 9.19
CA PRO A 187 18.80 -3.09 10.27
C PRO A 187 20.07 -3.78 9.78
N LEU A 188 21.07 -3.89 10.66
CA LEU A 188 22.37 -4.48 10.34
C LEU A 188 22.26 -5.89 9.77
N GLN A 189 21.31 -6.70 10.24
CA GLN A 189 21.07 -8.06 9.77
C GLN A 189 20.70 -8.12 8.28
N VAL A 190 20.09 -7.06 7.75
CA VAL A 190 19.83 -6.92 6.30
C VAL A 190 21.10 -6.52 5.54
N LEU A 191 22.03 -5.84 6.20
CA LEU A 191 23.23 -5.25 5.60
C LEU A 191 24.48 -6.11 5.76
N GLN A 192 24.44 -7.19 6.55
CA GLN A 192 25.55 -8.12 6.78
C GLN A 192 25.92 -8.96 5.55
N THR A 193 25.03 -9.03 4.57
CA THR A 193 25.24 -9.70 3.29
C THR A 193 25.22 -8.70 2.14
N ALA A 194 25.95 -9.02 1.08
CA ALA A 194 26.00 -8.22 -0.13
C ALA A 194 26.30 -9.06 -1.37
N LEU A 195 26.01 -8.48 -2.54
CA LEU A 195 26.59 -8.90 -3.80
C LEU A 195 27.68 -7.92 -4.24
N THR A 196 28.76 -8.46 -4.81
CA THR A 196 29.83 -7.69 -5.45
C THR A 196 30.18 -8.30 -6.79
N HIS A 197 30.89 -7.56 -7.63
CA HIS A 197 31.50 -8.10 -8.83
C HIS A 197 32.70 -7.24 -9.22
N PRO A 198 33.78 -7.77 -9.83
CA PRO A 198 34.96 -6.98 -10.15
C PRO A 198 34.73 -5.84 -11.15
N LYS A 199 33.68 -5.93 -11.99
CA LYS A 199 33.39 -4.94 -13.05
C LYS A 199 32.04 -4.25 -12.90
N LYS A 200 30.95 -5.01 -12.82
CA LYS A 200 29.58 -4.48 -12.77
C LYS A 200 28.59 -5.42 -12.06
N LEU A 201 27.56 -4.86 -11.44
CA LEU A 201 26.36 -5.58 -10.99
C LEU A 201 25.17 -5.07 -11.81
N GLU A 202 24.28 -5.96 -12.22
CA GLU A 202 23.14 -5.62 -13.08
C GLU A 202 21.88 -6.36 -12.62
N PHE A 203 20.80 -5.61 -12.40
CA PHE A 203 19.54 -6.09 -11.88
C PHE A 203 18.43 -5.69 -12.84
N ILE A 204 17.79 -6.69 -13.44
CA ILE A 204 16.74 -6.50 -14.44
C ILE A 204 15.39 -6.79 -13.77
N HIS A 205 14.45 -5.85 -13.90
CA HIS A 205 13.09 -5.98 -13.41
C HIS A 205 12.14 -5.91 -14.59
N ASN A 206 11.53 -7.04 -14.99
CA ASN A 206 10.73 -7.18 -16.22
C ASN A 206 9.21 -7.29 -16.01
N ASP A 207 8.76 -7.45 -14.77
CA ASP A 207 7.35 -7.69 -14.43
C ASP A 207 6.67 -6.43 -13.87
N LEU A 208 6.96 -5.28 -14.47
CA LEU A 208 6.33 -4.00 -14.09
C LEU A 208 5.07 -3.75 -14.93
N GLU A 209 4.24 -2.83 -14.46
CA GLU A 209 3.07 -2.38 -15.22
C GLU A 209 3.48 -1.67 -16.51
N THR A 210 2.67 -1.83 -17.55
CA THR A 210 2.95 -1.33 -18.90
C THR A 210 2.73 0.18 -19.05
N ASP A 211 1.94 0.80 -18.17
CA ASP A 211 1.80 2.25 -18.17
C ASP A 211 3.09 2.92 -17.66
N VAL A 212 3.24 4.20 -17.97
CA VAL A 212 4.38 4.99 -17.49
C VAL A 212 4.13 5.38 -16.04
N TYR A 213 4.99 4.88 -15.16
CA TYR A 213 5.00 5.28 -13.75
C TYR A 213 6.35 5.88 -13.36
N GLU A 214 6.32 6.74 -12.35
CA GLU A 214 7.52 7.11 -11.61
C GLU A 214 7.87 6.02 -10.60
N TYR A 215 9.17 5.80 -10.41
CA TYR A 215 9.74 4.84 -9.48
C TYR A 215 10.73 5.54 -8.58
N ARG A 216 10.69 5.16 -7.31
CA ARG A 216 11.63 5.55 -6.28
C ARG A 216 12.36 4.30 -5.78
N VAL A 217 13.68 4.29 -5.93
CA VAL A 217 14.53 3.15 -5.59
C VAL A 217 15.51 3.55 -4.49
N PHE A 218 15.44 2.87 -3.36
CA PHE A 218 16.39 3.01 -2.26
C PHE A 218 17.49 1.98 -2.41
N LEU A 219 18.76 2.41 -2.43
CA LEU A 219 19.93 1.54 -2.48
C LEU A 219 20.72 1.67 -1.19
N TYR A 220 20.96 0.54 -0.52
CA TYR A 220 21.62 0.50 0.77
C TYR A 220 22.97 -0.20 0.68
N PHE A 221 23.99 0.48 1.21
CA PHE A 221 25.38 0.08 1.13
C PHE A 221 26.01 0.04 2.51
N LEU A 222 26.62 -1.08 2.85
CA LEU A 222 27.52 -1.25 3.99
C LEU A 222 28.80 -1.90 3.48
N GLU A 223 29.92 -1.19 3.60
CA GLU A 223 31.21 -1.74 3.23
C GLU A 223 31.63 -2.81 4.25
N LEU A 224 31.66 -4.06 3.79
CA LEU A 224 31.96 -5.22 4.62
C LEU A 224 33.48 -5.43 4.80
N ASN A 225 34.31 -4.83 3.94
CA ASN A 225 35.76 -4.89 4.06
C ASN A 225 36.32 -3.68 4.84
N SER A 226 36.57 -3.87 6.12
CA SER A 226 37.11 -2.85 7.04
C SER A 226 38.52 -2.35 6.69
N SER A 227 39.25 -3.04 5.81
CA SER A 227 40.58 -2.62 5.37
C SER A 227 40.53 -1.59 4.23
N LEU A 228 39.37 -1.41 3.58
CA LEU A 228 39.23 -0.45 2.49
C LEU A 228 39.18 0.98 3.02
N LYS A 229 39.75 1.90 2.25
CA LYS A 229 39.72 3.34 2.50
C LYS A 229 38.91 4.06 1.41
N ALA A 230 38.44 5.27 1.71
CA ALA A 230 37.80 6.14 0.74
C ALA A 230 38.63 6.25 -0.55
N GLY A 231 37.95 6.24 -1.69
CA GLY A 231 38.52 6.24 -3.04
C GLY A 231 38.93 4.87 -3.58
N GLN A 232 38.94 3.80 -2.78
CA GLN A 232 39.34 2.47 -3.26
C GLN A 232 38.21 1.68 -3.95
N ARG A 233 36.97 1.86 -3.49
CA ARG A 233 35.76 1.34 -4.14
C ARG A 233 34.91 2.50 -4.63
N VAL A 234 35.05 2.80 -5.91
CA VAL A 234 34.31 3.85 -6.60
C VAL A 234 33.57 3.25 -7.80
N PHE A 235 32.28 3.53 -7.92
CA PHE A 235 31.44 3.03 -9.00
C PHE A 235 30.34 4.03 -9.38
N ASP A 236 29.84 3.91 -10.60
CA ASP A 236 28.73 4.69 -11.11
C ASP A 236 27.44 3.88 -11.01
N ILE A 237 26.31 4.53 -10.72
CA ILE A 237 24.99 3.91 -10.64
C ILE A 237 24.15 4.39 -11.80
N HIS A 238 23.64 3.46 -12.59
CA HIS A 238 22.86 3.71 -13.79
C HIS A 238 21.47 3.09 -13.68
N VAL A 239 20.49 3.77 -14.27
CA VAL A 239 19.17 3.21 -14.55
C VAL A 239 18.91 3.33 -16.04
N ASN A 240 18.59 2.22 -16.71
CA ASN A 240 18.39 2.17 -18.16
C ASN A 240 19.54 2.84 -18.93
N SER A 241 20.79 2.48 -18.59
CA SER A 241 22.04 3.03 -19.14
C SER A 241 22.30 4.52 -18.86
N LYS A 242 21.37 5.25 -18.21
CA LYS A 242 21.57 6.65 -17.81
C LYS A 242 22.17 6.72 -16.42
N ALA A 243 23.31 7.40 -16.29
CA ALA A 243 23.95 7.64 -15.01
C ALA A 243 23.04 8.47 -14.10
N LYS A 244 22.75 7.94 -12.90
CA LYS A 244 21.99 8.59 -11.83
C LYS A 244 22.91 9.11 -10.74
N GLU A 245 23.96 8.37 -10.42
CA GLU A 245 25.03 8.77 -9.50
C GLU A 245 26.37 8.46 -10.16
N LYS A 246 27.31 9.40 -10.09
CA LYS A 246 28.66 9.23 -10.63
C LYS A 246 29.68 9.21 -9.51
N ARG A 247 30.70 8.36 -9.66
CA ARG A 247 31.81 8.18 -8.72
C ARG A 247 31.34 7.98 -7.29
N PHE A 248 30.30 7.17 -7.12
CA PHE A 248 29.76 6.81 -5.82
C PHE A 248 30.81 6.04 -5.02
N ASP A 249 31.06 6.53 -3.80
CA ASP A 249 31.97 5.95 -2.82
C ASP A 249 31.24 5.90 -1.47
N ILE A 250 31.16 4.69 -0.93
CA ILE A 250 30.48 4.41 0.34
C ILE A 250 31.20 5.14 1.49
N LEU A 251 32.53 5.14 1.48
CA LEU A 251 33.40 5.61 2.56
C LEU A 251 33.70 7.12 2.50
N ALA A 252 33.28 7.82 1.44
CA ALA A 252 33.62 9.23 1.21
C ALA A 252 33.19 10.18 2.33
N LYS A 253 32.21 9.81 3.16
CA LYS A 253 31.70 10.62 4.28
C LYS A 253 32.21 10.14 5.65
N GLY A 254 33.26 9.31 5.70
CA GLY A 254 33.83 8.80 6.94
C GLY A 254 33.00 7.73 7.66
N SER A 255 31.91 7.27 7.04
CA SER A 255 31.05 6.17 7.51
C SER A 255 31.22 4.97 6.58
N ASN A 256 31.14 3.75 7.14
CA ASN A 256 31.09 2.51 6.36
C ASN A 256 29.71 2.21 5.78
N TYR A 257 28.70 2.98 6.17
CA TYR A 257 27.33 2.88 5.69
C TYR A 257 26.93 4.14 4.89
N ARG A 258 26.24 3.93 3.78
CA ARG A 258 25.63 4.97 2.96
C ARG A 258 24.39 4.42 2.26
N TYR A 259 23.41 5.28 2.01
CA TYR A 259 22.31 4.97 1.09
C TYR A 259 22.15 6.08 0.06
N THR A 260 21.48 5.78 -1.05
CA THR A 260 21.00 6.79 -2.01
C THR A 260 19.60 6.45 -2.51
N VAL A 261 18.87 7.46 -2.96
CA VAL A 261 17.51 7.34 -3.47
C VAL A 261 17.50 7.81 -4.92
N LEU A 262 17.07 6.93 -5.83
CA LEU A 262 16.96 7.22 -7.25
C LEU A 262 15.50 7.43 -7.61
N ASN A 263 15.22 8.49 -8.38
CA ASN A 263 13.90 8.71 -8.98
C ASN A 263 14.01 8.65 -10.51
N PHE A 264 13.09 7.95 -11.16
CA PHE A 264 13.01 7.82 -12.62
C PHE A 264 11.64 7.31 -13.08
N SER A 265 11.30 7.54 -14.33
CA SER A 265 10.11 6.94 -14.96
C SER A 265 10.49 5.68 -15.74
N ALA A 266 9.61 4.67 -15.73
CA ALA A 266 9.77 3.44 -16.51
C ALA A 266 8.40 2.88 -16.92
N THR A 267 8.42 1.96 -17.89
CA THR A 267 7.25 1.23 -18.41
C THR A 267 7.68 -0.22 -18.66
N GLY A 268 6.92 -1.18 -18.11
CA GLY A 268 7.12 -2.63 -18.27
C GLY A 268 8.38 -3.19 -17.61
N SER A 269 9.51 -2.51 -17.71
CA SER A 269 10.79 -2.94 -17.15
C SER A 269 11.76 -1.80 -16.88
N PHE A 270 12.74 -2.05 -16.02
CA PHE A 270 13.97 -1.25 -15.98
C PHE A 270 15.17 -2.12 -15.56
N ASN A 271 16.36 -1.59 -15.85
CA ASN A 271 17.62 -2.17 -15.45
C ASN A 271 18.39 -1.21 -14.52
N LEU A 272 18.76 -1.70 -13.34
CA LEU A 272 19.67 -1.04 -12.40
C LEU A 272 21.08 -1.63 -12.58
N THR A 273 22.04 -0.80 -12.95
CA THR A 273 23.43 -1.23 -13.17
C THR A 273 24.41 -0.41 -12.33
N LEU A 274 25.25 -1.08 -11.55
CA LEU A 274 26.38 -0.48 -10.85
C LEU A 274 27.65 -0.86 -11.61
N VAL A 275 28.48 0.12 -11.98
CA VAL A 275 29.66 -0.10 -12.84
C VAL A 275 30.89 0.47 -12.18
N LYS A 276 31.96 -0.32 -12.07
CA LYS A 276 33.24 0.12 -11.53
C LYS A 276 33.76 1.35 -12.27
N ALA A 277 34.08 2.40 -11.53
CA ALA A 277 34.60 3.64 -12.10
C ALA A 277 36.07 3.49 -12.52
N SER A 278 36.49 4.28 -13.50
CA SER A 278 37.91 4.35 -13.90
C SER A 278 38.79 4.78 -12.71
N GLY A 279 39.93 4.09 -12.54
CA GLY A 279 40.85 4.27 -11.42
C GLY A 279 40.44 3.60 -10.10
N SER A 280 39.24 3.03 -10.00
CA SER A 280 38.83 2.28 -8.81
C SER A 280 39.61 0.98 -8.69
N LYS A 281 39.96 0.56 -7.46
CA LYS A 281 40.61 -0.74 -7.21
C LYS A 281 39.57 -1.86 -7.12
N ASN A 282 38.45 -1.60 -6.48
CA ASN A 282 37.40 -2.57 -6.22
C ASN A 282 36.16 -2.28 -7.09
N GLY A 283 35.43 -3.34 -7.45
CA GLY A 283 34.17 -3.21 -8.18
C GLY A 283 33.00 -2.82 -7.27
N PRO A 284 31.77 -2.68 -7.80
CA PRO A 284 30.61 -2.30 -7.01
C PRO A 284 30.22 -3.35 -5.96
N LEU A 285 29.47 -2.89 -4.96
CA LEU A 285 28.89 -3.70 -3.89
C LEU A 285 27.46 -3.17 -3.65
N LEU A 286 26.51 -4.04 -3.35
CA LEU A 286 25.16 -3.67 -2.93
C LEU A 286 24.64 -4.68 -1.89
N ASN A 287 24.08 -4.19 -0.78
CA ASN A 287 23.61 -5.04 0.31
C ASN A 287 22.10 -5.28 0.21
N ALA A 288 21.34 -4.22 -0.02
CA ALA A 288 19.90 -4.29 -0.09
C ALA A 288 19.32 -3.15 -0.93
N TYR A 289 18.10 -3.34 -1.44
CA TYR A 289 17.39 -2.28 -2.12
C TYR A 289 15.87 -2.45 -2.09
N GLU A 290 15.15 -1.34 -2.20
CA GLU A 290 13.69 -1.28 -2.30
C GLU A 290 13.29 -0.59 -3.59
N ILE A 291 12.23 -1.09 -4.23
CA ILE A 291 11.63 -0.49 -5.41
C ILE A 291 10.19 -0.12 -5.05
N LEU A 292 9.87 1.17 -5.12
CA LEU A 292 8.53 1.67 -4.95
C LEU A 292 8.06 2.36 -6.22
N GLN A 293 6.84 2.05 -6.66
CA GLN A 293 6.15 2.74 -7.74
C GLN A 293 5.32 3.87 -7.14
N VAL A 294 5.46 5.09 -7.67
CA VAL A 294 4.73 6.28 -7.23
C VAL A 294 3.38 6.33 -7.95
N ARG A 295 2.31 6.46 -7.19
CA ARG A 295 0.94 6.64 -7.70
C ARG A 295 0.38 7.97 -7.20
N PRO A 296 -0.14 8.83 -8.08
CA PRO A 296 -0.81 10.05 -7.66
C PRO A 296 -1.96 9.73 -6.69
N TRP A 297 -2.07 10.53 -5.63
CA TRP A 297 -3.21 10.42 -4.73
C TRP A 297 -4.47 10.90 -5.42
N ILE A 298 -5.52 10.09 -5.45
CA ILE A 298 -6.82 10.44 -6.00
C ILE A 298 -7.63 11.16 -4.92
N GLU A 299 -8.26 12.27 -5.29
CA GLU A 299 -9.12 13.06 -4.40
C GLU A 299 -10.37 12.25 -4.01
N GLU A 300 -10.72 12.30 -2.73
CA GLU A 300 -11.88 11.63 -2.15
C GLU A 300 -13.11 12.56 -2.19
N THR A 301 -14.28 12.03 -1.86
CA THR A 301 -15.50 12.81 -1.65
C THR A 301 -15.24 13.98 -0.71
N ASN A 302 -15.85 15.13 -1.00
CA ASN A 302 -15.76 16.31 -0.15
C ASN A 302 -16.04 15.97 1.32
N GLN A 303 -15.23 16.51 2.23
CA GLN A 303 -15.30 16.19 3.66
C GLN A 303 -16.67 16.54 4.28
N THR A 304 -17.33 17.60 3.82
CA THR A 304 -18.66 18.01 4.30
C THR A 304 -19.71 16.97 3.92
N ASP A 305 -19.77 16.59 2.64
CA ASP A 305 -20.68 15.55 2.13
C ASP A 305 -20.42 14.22 2.85
N LEU A 306 -19.15 13.88 3.07
CA LEU A 306 -18.74 12.67 3.77
C LEU A 306 -19.24 12.63 5.22
N GLU A 307 -19.12 13.73 5.96
CA GLU A 307 -19.59 13.83 7.34
C GLU A 307 -21.12 13.70 7.43
N VAL A 308 -21.83 14.41 6.55
CA VAL A 308 -23.30 14.36 6.47
C VAL A 308 -23.77 12.94 6.16
N ILE A 309 -23.24 12.30 5.11
CA ILE A 309 -23.70 10.97 4.70
C ILE A 309 -23.32 9.88 5.71
N GLN A 310 -22.19 10.03 6.42
CA GLN A 310 -21.82 9.10 7.50
C GLN A 310 -22.75 9.22 8.70
N ASN A 311 -23.20 10.41 9.06
CA ASN A 311 -24.17 10.61 10.14
C ASN A 311 -25.55 10.07 9.74
N LEU A 312 -26.00 10.37 8.52
CA LEU A 312 -27.22 9.81 7.94
C LEU A 312 -27.19 8.27 7.97
N ARG A 313 -26.06 7.66 7.56
CA ARG A 313 -25.87 6.21 7.62
C ARG A 313 -26.04 5.67 9.05
N LYS A 314 -25.42 6.30 10.04
CA LYS A 314 -25.52 5.87 11.45
C LYS A 314 -26.97 5.91 11.93
N GLU A 315 -27.69 6.99 11.64
CA GLU A 315 -29.10 7.14 12.02
C GLU A 315 -30.01 6.12 11.33
N LEU A 316 -29.80 5.87 10.03
CA LEU A 316 -30.54 4.84 9.30
C LEU A 316 -30.27 3.43 9.85
N LEU A 317 -29.03 3.10 10.23
CA LEU A 317 -28.69 1.77 10.76
C LEU A 317 -29.34 1.46 12.12
N LEU A 318 -29.63 2.46 12.94
CA LEU A 318 -30.21 2.26 14.27
C LEU A 318 -31.53 1.47 14.24
N PRO A 319 -32.56 1.89 13.46
CA PRO A 319 -33.78 1.11 13.27
C PRO A 319 -33.64 -0.01 12.22
N ASN A 320 -32.62 0.01 11.36
CA ASN A 320 -32.47 -0.90 10.22
C ASN A 320 -31.23 -1.81 10.31
N LYS A 321 -31.00 -2.44 11.47
CA LYS A 321 -29.77 -3.20 11.75
C LYS A 321 -29.42 -4.29 10.74
N ASP A 322 -30.41 -4.96 10.16
CA ASP A 322 -30.21 -6.06 9.20
C ASP A 322 -30.38 -5.62 7.73
N ASN A 323 -30.35 -4.31 7.45
CA ASN A 323 -30.56 -3.79 6.11
C ASN A 323 -29.31 -3.90 5.25
N LYS A 324 -29.36 -4.80 4.26
CA LYS A 324 -28.23 -5.10 3.39
C LYS A 324 -27.69 -3.90 2.60
N VAL A 325 -28.53 -2.94 2.22
CA VAL A 325 -28.11 -1.75 1.46
C VAL A 325 -27.22 -0.88 2.32
N ILE A 326 -27.70 -0.45 3.50
CA ILE A 326 -26.95 0.45 4.38
C ILE A 326 -25.75 -0.25 5.04
N GLU A 327 -25.85 -1.56 5.29
CA GLU A 327 -24.70 -2.38 5.74
C GLU A 327 -23.60 -2.45 4.67
N SER A 328 -23.95 -2.38 3.39
CA SER A 328 -22.98 -2.47 2.29
C SER A 328 -22.12 -1.20 2.13
N TRP A 329 -22.62 -0.05 2.59
CA TRP A 329 -21.94 1.24 2.50
C TRP A 329 -20.60 1.19 3.25
N SER A 330 -19.49 1.43 2.56
CA SER A 330 -18.14 1.27 3.12
C SER A 330 -17.12 2.12 2.35
N GLY A 331 -16.18 2.73 3.07
CA GLY A 331 -15.17 3.63 2.49
C GLY A 331 -15.75 4.94 1.96
N ASP A 332 -15.16 5.47 0.91
CA ASP A 332 -15.65 6.68 0.23
C ASP A 332 -17.03 6.46 -0.44
N PRO A 333 -17.97 7.41 -0.39
CA PRO A 333 -19.32 7.21 -0.94
C PRO A 333 -19.42 7.36 -2.47
N CYS A 334 -18.46 8.03 -3.12
CA CYS A 334 -18.52 8.33 -4.56
C CYS A 334 -17.59 7.47 -5.41
N THR A 335 -16.40 7.09 -4.92
CA THR A 335 -15.34 6.51 -5.75
C THR A 335 -14.59 5.37 -5.03
N ILE A 336 -13.97 4.39 -5.70
CA ILE A 336 -14.01 4.08 -7.15
C ILE A 336 -15.37 3.48 -7.56
N PHE A 337 -16.13 2.96 -6.59
CA PHE A 337 -17.51 2.50 -6.76
C PHE A 337 -18.42 3.26 -5.82
N PRO A 338 -19.40 4.04 -6.32
CA PRO A 338 -20.37 4.69 -5.46
C PRO A 338 -21.06 3.69 -4.54
N TRP A 339 -21.48 4.16 -3.37
CA TRP A 339 -22.37 3.36 -2.54
C TRP A 339 -23.67 3.07 -3.27
N GLN A 340 -24.28 1.91 -3.00
CA GLN A 340 -25.57 1.57 -3.59
C GLN A 340 -26.60 2.65 -3.23
N GLY A 341 -27.24 3.22 -4.25
CA GLY A 341 -28.20 4.31 -4.10
C GLY A 341 -27.58 5.71 -4.08
N ILE A 342 -26.27 5.85 -4.21
CA ILE A 342 -25.59 7.15 -4.30
C ILE A 342 -25.08 7.37 -5.73
N ALA A 343 -25.35 8.54 -6.29
CA ALA A 343 -24.63 9.03 -7.46
C ALA A 343 -23.96 10.37 -7.16
N CYS A 344 -22.78 10.54 -7.75
CA CYS A 344 -21.96 11.72 -7.60
C CYS A 344 -21.62 12.33 -8.95
N ASP A 345 -21.29 13.61 -8.96
CA ASP A 345 -20.77 14.27 -10.15
C ASP A 345 -19.27 14.00 -10.37
N ASN A 346 -18.70 14.60 -11.41
CA ASN A 346 -17.29 14.45 -11.76
C ASN A 346 -16.32 15.01 -10.71
N SER A 347 -16.80 15.78 -9.74
CA SER A 347 -16.02 16.37 -8.66
C SER A 347 -16.19 15.61 -7.34
N SER A 348 -16.76 14.39 -7.38
CA SER A 348 -17.04 13.57 -6.20
C SER A 348 -17.93 14.28 -5.18
N VAL A 349 -18.91 15.03 -5.67
CA VAL A 349 -19.97 15.66 -4.86
C VAL A 349 -21.24 14.82 -4.98
N ILE A 350 -21.92 14.56 -3.86
CA ILE A 350 -23.13 13.71 -3.87
C ILE A 350 -24.30 14.50 -4.45
N THR A 351 -24.87 13.98 -5.55
CA THR A 351 -25.99 14.63 -6.27
C THR A 351 -27.28 13.83 -6.22
N GLU A 352 -27.23 12.55 -5.88
CA GLU A 352 -28.39 11.67 -5.82
C GLU A 352 -28.30 10.72 -4.62
N LEU A 353 -29.44 10.57 -3.95
CA LEU A 353 -29.68 9.57 -2.92
C LEU A 353 -30.99 8.86 -3.24
N ASP A 354 -30.89 7.71 -3.90
CA ASP A 354 -32.00 6.80 -4.16
C ASP A 354 -31.93 5.61 -3.20
N LEU A 355 -32.79 5.65 -2.18
CA LEU A 355 -33.02 4.56 -1.25
C LEU A 355 -34.41 3.95 -1.45
N SER A 356 -35.01 4.12 -2.63
CA SER A 356 -36.35 3.61 -2.89
C SER A 356 -36.39 2.09 -2.77
N SER A 357 -37.55 1.57 -2.32
CA SER A 357 -37.78 0.13 -2.16
C SER A 357 -36.72 -0.61 -1.32
N SER A 358 -36.03 0.09 -0.41
CA SER A 358 -34.94 -0.46 0.39
C SER A 358 -35.39 -1.05 1.72
N ASN A 359 -36.70 -1.20 1.95
CA ASN A 359 -37.29 -1.72 3.19
C ASN A 359 -36.83 -0.98 4.46
N LEU A 360 -36.57 0.34 4.34
CA LEU A 360 -36.15 1.18 5.46
C LEU A 360 -37.34 1.57 6.33
N LYS A 361 -37.13 1.63 7.64
CA LYS A 361 -38.11 2.09 8.64
C LYS A 361 -37.50 3.12 9.59
N GLY A 362 -38.36 3.77 10.37
CA GLY A 362 -37.98 4.83 11.31
C GLY A 362 -38.21 6.22 10.73
N THR A 363 -37.61 7.24 11.32
CA THR A 363 -37.70 8.61 10.84
C THR A 363 -36.68 8.89 9.75
N ILE A 364 -36.95 9.88 8.89
CA ILE A 364 -35.97 10.38 7.92
C ILE A 364 -34.93 11.22 8.70
N PRO A 365 -33.62 10.89 8.62
CA PRO A 365 -32.56 11.67 9.26
C PRO A 365 -32.56 13.13 8.81
N SER A 366 -32.44 14.08 9.74
CA SER A 366 -32.44 15.52 9.41
C SER A 366 -31.23 15.91 8.55
N GLY A 367 -30.11 15.18 8.68
CA GLY A 367 -28.91 15.40 7.87
C GLY A 367 -29.14 15.31 6.36
N VAL A 368 -30.24 14.70 5.89
CA VAL A 368 -30.60 14.72 4.46
C VAL A 368 -30.79 16.15 3.93
N THR A 369 -31.16 17.09 4.80
CA THR A 369 -31.36 18.51 4.46
C THR A 369 -30.05 19.30 4.38
N GLU A 370 -28.95 18.73 4.87
CA GLU A 370 -27.61 19.34 4.85
C GLU A 370 -26.84 19.02 3.56
N MET A 371 -27.36 18.09 2.74
CA MET A 371 -26.78 17.72 1.44
C MET A 371 -27.13 18.78 0.38
N ILE A 372 -26.49 19.94 0.44
CA ILE A 372 -26.83 21.13 -0.37
C ILE A 372 -26.75 20.93 -1.88
N ASN A 373 -25.97 19.96 -2.35
CA ASN A 373 -25.79 19.67 -3.78
C ASN A 373 -26.71 18.55 -4.28
N LEU A 374 -27.57 18.00 -3.42
CA LEU A 374 -28.48 16.92 -3.75
C LEU A 374 -29.56 17.40 -4.72
N LYS A 375 -29.65 16.76 -5.88
CA LYS A 375 -30.62 17.04 -6.94
C LYS A 375 -31.78 16.05 -6.91
N ILE A 376 -31.50 14.81 -6.52
CA ILE A 376 -32.47 13.72 -6.48
C ILE A 376 -32.44 13.09 -5.09
N LEU A 377 -33.59 13.11 -4.41
CA LEU A 377 -33.83 12.37 -3.17
C LEU A 377 -35.04 11.46 -3.39
N ASN A 378 -34.79 10.16 -3.49
CA ASN A 378 -35.85 9.17 -3.67
C ASN A 378 -35.89 8.23 -2.47
N LEU A 379 -36.89 8.44 -1.60
CA LEU A 379 -37.14 7.61 -0.41
C LEU A 379 -38.44 6.78 -0.56
N SER A 380 -39.00 6.72 -1.76
CA SER A 380 -40.29 6.08 -2.02
C SER A 380 -40.28 4.57 -1.73
N HIS A 381 -41.46 3.99 -1.50
CA HIS A 381 -41.61 2.56 -1.23
C HIS A 381 -40.80 2.04 -0.02
N ASN A 382 -40.69 2.87 1.02
CA ASN A 382 -40.16 2.51 2.33
C ASN A 382 -41.22 2.69 3.42
N SER A 383 -40.92 2.23 4.63
CA SER A 383 -41.78 2.31 5.82
C SER A 383 -41.33 3.42 6.77
N PHE A 384 -40.91 4.56 6.21
CA PHE A 384 -40.56 5.74 7.01
C PHE A 384 -41.80 6.28 7.74
N ASN A 385 -41.59 6.83 8.94
CA ASN A 385 -42.62 7.43 9.77
C ASN A 385 -42.15 8.79 10.32
N GLY A 386 -43.05 9.49 11.02
CA GLY A 386 -42.78 10.84 11.53
C GLY A 386 -42.91 11.90 10.45
N TYR A 387 -42.18 13.00 10.62
CA TYR A 387 -42.24 14.17 9.75
C TYR A 387 -41.12 14.16 8.72
N ILE A 388 -41.38 14.78 7.57
CA ILE A 388 -40.34 15.12 6.59
C ILE A 388 -39.51 16.27 7.19
N PRO A 389 -38.17 16.13 7.31
CA PRO A 389 -37.32 17.21 7.78
C PRO A 389 -37.50 18.49 6.95
N SER A 390 -37.43 19.64 7.60
CA SER A 390 -37.56 20.92 6.91
C SER A 390 -36.28 21.21 6.13
N PHE A 391 -36.39 21.32 4.81
CA PHE A 391 -35.28 21.76 3.98
C PHE A 391 -35.03 23.25 4.19
N PRO A 392 -33.77 23.71 4.32
CA PRO A 392 -33.49 25.13 4.33
C PRO A 392 -34.00 25.74 3.02
N MET A 393 -34.78 26.81 3.11
CA MET A 393 -35.16 27.57 1.93
C MET A 393 -33.88 28.01 1.20
N PRO A 394 -33.82 27.92 -0.14
CA PRO A 394 -32.73 28.54 -0.88
C PRO A 394 -32.62 29.98 -0.40
N SER A 395 -31.44 30.41 0.03
CA SER A 395 -31.18 31.82 0.24
C SER A 395 -31.41 32.50 -1.12
N LEU A 396 -32.59 33.11 -1.27
CA LEU A 396 -32.85 34.15 -2.25
C LEU A 396 -31.89 35.29 -1.88
N ILE A 397 -30.67 35.21 -2.40
CA ILE A 397 -29.77 36.35 -2.46
C ILE A 397 -30.36 37.22 -3.56
N SER A 398 -31.13 38.22 -3.13
CA SER A 398 -31.60 39.37 -3.91
C SER A 398 -30.45 40.24 -4.39
#